data_AF-A0A352CN13-F1
#
_entry.id   AF-A0A352CN13-F1
#
_cell.length_a   1.000
_cell.length_b   1.000
_cell.length_c   1.000
_cell.angle_alpha   90.00
_cell.angle_beta   90.00
_cell.angle_gamma   90.00
#
_symmetry.space_group_name_H-M   'P 1'
#
loop_
_entity.id
_entity.type
_entity.pdbx_description
1 polymer ?
#
loop_
_entity_poly.entity_id
_entity_poly.type
_entity_poly.pdbx_seq_one_letter_code
_entity_poly.pdbx_strand_id
1 'polypeptide(L)'
;MLHIAALIALMEKTDLGIYAVVISTVVFSLSMCFLNNLSLKHALGHKQEKRGTFILPGLSSVVMGVIVFFLQKILSLFTGALLQVVIPGLTGMVVYLVCIIKLGAVREEEMYDMPMGARLVRMIKRTGIV
;
A
#
# COMPACT_ATOMS: atom_id res chain seq x y z
N MET A 1 17.46 -12.16 -18.59
CA MET A 1 17.93 -11.35 -19.73
C MET A 1 16.96 -10.23 -20.09
N LEU A 2 15.67 -10.50 -20.34
CA LEU A 2 14.65 -9.48 -20.70
C LEU A 2 14.49 -8.36 -19.64
N HIS A 3 14.61 -8.70 -18.36
CA HIS A 3 14.53 -7.74 -17.26
C HIS A 3 15.67 -6.72 -17.26
N ILE A 4 16.89 -7.17 -17.55
CA ILE A 4 18.11 -6.35 -17.52
C ILE A 4 18.13 -5.40 -18.74
N ALA A 5 17.62 -5.83 -19.90
CA ALA A 5 17.52 -5.00 -21.10
C ALA A 5 16.50 -3.84 -20.94
N ALA A 6 15.35 -4.10 -20.30
CA ALA A 6 14.37 -3.06 -20.00
C ALA A 6 14.88 -2.04 -18.96
N LEU A 7 15.73 -2.49 -18.02
CA LEU A 7 16.40 -1.63 -17.02
C LEU A 7 17.39 -0.67 -17.68
N ILE A 8 18.24 -1.18 -18.58
CA ILE A 8 19.32 -0.41 -19.23
C ILE A 8 18.73 0.67 -20.15
N ALA A 9 17.68 0.34 -20.91
CA ALA A 9 17.04 1.28 -21.84
C ALA A 9 16.36 2.49 -21.15
N LEU A 10 16.00 2.38 -19.86
CA LEU A 10 15.38 3.46 -19.10
C LEU A 10 16.40 4.38 -18.41
N MET A 11 17.61 3.87 -18.12
CA MET A 11 18.69 4.60 -17.43
C MET A 11 19.50 5.52 -18.34
N GLU A 12 19.60 5.23 -19.65
CA GLU A 12 20.46 5.99 -20.57
C GLU A 12 20.03 7.46 -20.79
N LYS A 13 18.84 7.87 -20.35
CA LYS A 13 18.28 9.20 -20.66
C LYS A 13 18.27 10.22 -19.51
N THR A 14 18.75 9.90 -18.31
CA THR A 14 18.56 10.79 -17.13
C THR A 14 19.82 10.99 -16.29
N ASP A 15 20.27 12.25 -16.23
CA ASP A 15 21.46 12.74 -15.52
C ASP A 15 21.24 12.93 -14.00
N LEU A 16 20.62 11.93 -13.34
CA LEU A 16 20.11 12.04 -11.96
C LEU A 16 21.02 11.41 -10.86
N GLY A 17 22.25 11.02 -11.18
CA GLY A 17 23.18 10.43 -10.20
C GLY A 17 22.61 9.20 -9.46
N ILE A 18 22.71 9.15 -8.13
CA ILE A 18 22.26 8.01 -7.30
C ILE A 18 20.72 7.84 -7.35
N TYR A 19 19.97 8.93 -7.53
CA TYR A 19 18.50 8.87 -7.63
C TYR A 19 18.04 8.13 -8.89
N ALA A 20 18.81 8.20 -9.97
CA ALA A 20 18.53 7.45 -11.20
C ALA A 20 18.49 5.94 -10.93
N VAL A 21 19.39 5.43 -10.09
CA VAL A 21 19.45 4.02 -9.71
C VAL A 21 18.21 3.60 -8.92
N VAL A 22 17.81 4.41 -7.93
CA VAL A 22 16.61 4.14 -7.11
C VAL A 22 15.35 4.15 -7.98
N ILE A 23 15.18 5.16 -8.84
CA ILE A 23 14.01 5.25 -9.71
C ILE A 23 13.97 4.07 -10.69
N SER A 24 15.11 3.69 -11.26
CA SER A 24 15.19 2.58 -12.22
C SER A 24 14.84 1.23 -11.58
N THR A 25 15.27 0.98 -10.35
CA THR A 25 14.91 -0.26 -9.61
C THR A 25 13.41 -0.32 -9.28
N VAL A 26 12.77 0.81 -8.98
CA VAL A 26 11.31 0.88 -8.79
C VAL A 26 10.58 0.55 -10.09
N VAL A 27 10.96 1.19 -11.19
CA VAL A 27 10.32 0.96 -12.50
C VAL A 27 10.52 -0.48 -12.97
N PHE A 28 11.69 -1.07 -12.72
CA PHE A 28 11.96 -2.47 -12.98
C PHE A 28 11.07 -3.41 -12.17
N SER A 29 10.94 -3.18 -10.86
CA SER A 29 10.08 -3.99 -10.00
C SER A 29 8.62 -3.91 -10.46
N LEU A 30 8.15 -2.71 -10.83
CA LEU A 30 6.82 -2.52 -11.40
C LEU A 30 6.64 -3.27 -12.74
N SER A 31 7.66 -3.24 -13.59
CA SER A 31 7.66 -3.96 -14.88
C SER A 31 7.63 -5.48 -14.67
N MET A 32 8.41 -6.03 -13.71
CA MET A 32 8.34 -7.44 -13.30
C MET A 32 6.93 -7.81 -12.87
N CYS A 33 6.37 -7.05 -11.94
CA CYS A 33 5.03 -7.31 -11.40
C CYS A 33 3.97 -7.27 -12.50
N PHE A 34 4.06 -6.31 -13.43
CA PHE A 34 3.12 -6.20 -14.54
C PHE A 34 3.22 -7.37 -15.53
N LEU A 35 4.44 -7.72 -15.96
CA LEU A 35 4.69 -8.85 -16.85
C LEU A 35 4.29 -10.17 -16.19
N ASN A 36 4.59 -10.35 -14.90
CA ASN A 36 4.19 -11.52 -14.13
C ASN A 36 2.66 -11.65 -14.05
N ASN A 37 1.95 -10.54 -13.82
CA ASN A 37 0.50 -10.52 -13.83
C ASN A 37 -0.08 -10.86 -15.22
N LEU A 38 0.55 -10.40 -16.30
CA LEU A 38 0.15 -10.75 -17.66
C LEU A 38 0.34 -12.25 -17.93
N SER A 39 1.48 -12.82 -17.54
CA SER A 39 1.77 -14.26 -17.65
C SER A 39 0.80 -15.10 -16.82
N LEU A 40 0.51 -14.70 -15.58
CA LEU A 40 -0.48 -15.36 -14.72
C LEU A 40 -1.88 -15.33 -15.35
N LYS A 41 -2.29 -14.21 -15.94
CA LYS A 41 -3.59 -14.10 -16.62
C LYS A 41 -3.69 -15.04 -17.83
N HIS A 42 -2.58 -15.22 -18.56
CA HIS A 42 -2.54 -16.09 -19.73
C HIS A 42 -2.50 -17.58 -19.34
N ALA A 43 -1.81 -17.94 -18.25
CA ALA A 43 -1.64 -19.32 -17.81
C ALA A 43 -2.83 -19.87 -16.99
N LEU A 44 -3.50 -19.04 -16.17
CA LEU A 44 -4.51 -19.48 -15.20
C LEU A 44 -5.95 -19.01 -15.50
N GLY A 45 -6.18 -18.24 -16.57
CA GLY A 45 -7.53 -17.77 -16.95
C GLY A 45 -8.24 -16.94 -15.87
N HIS A 46 -7.50 -16.40 -14.89
CA HIS A 46 -8.06 -15.79 -13.69
C HIS A 46 -8.70 -14.42 -14.01
N LYS A 47 -10.00 -14.28 -13.74
CA LYS A 47 -10.68 -12.97 -13.70
C LYS A 47 -10.18 -12.20 -12.48
N GLN A 48 -9.12 -11.41 -12.63
CA GLN A 48 -8.67 -10.47 -11.59
C GLN A 48 -9.84 -9.62 -11.10
N GLU A 49 -10.18 -9.72 -9.81
CA GLU A 49 -11.04 -8.77 -9.12
C GLU A 49 -10.30 -7.45 -8.87
N LYS A 50 -9.98 -6.74 -9.96
CA LYS A 50 -9.19 -5.50 -9.97
C LYS A 50 -9.73 -4.41 -9.03
N ARG A 51 -11.04 -4.47 -8.72
CA ARG A 51 -11.72 -3.48 -7.89
C ARG A 51 -11.37 -3.64 -6.42
N GLY A 52 -11.48 -4.85 -5.86
CA GLY A 52 -11.22 -5.11 -4.43
C GLY A 52 -9.74 -5.00 -4.05
N THR A 53 -8.82 -5.46 -4.90
CA THR A 53 -7.40 -5.60 -4.53
C THR A 53 -6.57 -4.33 -4.75
N PHE A 54 -6.98 -3.43 -5.66
CA PHE A 54 -6.17 -2.25 -6.02
C PHE A 54 -6.84 -0.92 -5.74
N ILE A 55 -8.14 -0.79 -6.07
CA ILE A 55 -8.83 0.50 -5.99
C ILE A 55 -9.19 0.83 -4.54
N LEU A 56 -9.78 -0.12 -3.81
CA LEU A 56 -10.19 0.10 -2.43
C LEU A 56 -9.00 0.32 -1.48
N PRO A 57 -7.90 -0.46 -1.56
CA PRO A 57 -6.69 -0.18 -0.80
C PRO A 57 -6.07 1.16 -1.20
N GLY A 58 -6.04 1.50 -2.49
CA GLY A 58 -5.54 2.78 -2.97
C GLY A 58 -6.31 3.97 -2.39
N LEU A 59 -7.64 3.91 -2.38
CA LEU A 59 -8.47 4.95 -1.79
C LEU A 59 -8.27 5.06 -0.26
N SER A 60 -8.13 3.93 0.42
CA SER A 60 -7.80 3.88 1.85
C SER A 60 -6.44 4.55 2.14
N SER A 61 -5.43 4.30 1.30
CA SER A 61 -4.11 4.90 1.43
C SER A 61 -4.15 6.42 1.21
N VAL A 62 -4.99 6.93 0.31
CA VAL A 62 -5.17 8.37 0.12
C VAL A 62 -5.76 9.02 1.38
N VAL A 63 -6.84 8.45 1.93
CA VAL A 63 -7.47 8.97 3.16
C VAL A 63 -6.50 8.94 4.34
N MET A 64 -5.79 7.84 4.52
CA MET A 64 -4.73 7.72 5.53
C MET A 64 -3.65 8.79 5.34
N GLY A 65 -3.13 8.95 4.12
CA GLY A 65 -2.06 9.90 3.81
C GLY A 65 -2.46 11.35 4.12
N VAL A 66 -3.70 11.72 3.81
CA VAL A 66 -4.24 13.06 4.14
C VAL A 66 -4.28 13.26 5.66
N ILE A 67 -4.82 12.31 6.42
CA ILE A 67 -4.93 12.42 7.88
C ILE A 67 -3.54 12.49 8.53
N VAL A 68 -2.61 11.62 8.12
CA VAL A 68 -1.23 11.59 8.62
C VAL A 68 -0.50 12.89 8.31
N PHE A 69 -0.67 13.45 7.11
CA PHE A 69 -0.06 14.71 6.72
C PHE A 69 -0.52 15.88 7.61
N PHE A 70 -1.82 16.02 7.85
CA PHE A 70 -2.34 17.05 8.73
C PHE A 70 -1.89 16.85 10.17
N LEU A 71 -1.92 15.61 10.66
CA LEU A 71 -1.52 15.29 12.03
C LEU A 71 -0.03 15.57 12.26
N GLN A 72 0.82 15.18 11.31
CA GLN A 72 2.25 15.49 11.33
C GLN A 72 2.48 17.01 11.32
N LYS A 73 1.76 17.75 10.47
CA LYS A 73 1.90 19.21 10.38
C LYS A 73 1.50 19.91 11.69
N ILE A 74 0.43 19.45 12.35
CA ILE A 74 0.01 19.99 13.65
C ILE A 74 1.05 19.64 14.73
N LEU A 75 1.50 18.38 14.81
CA LEU A 75 2.50 17.95 15.79
C LEU A 75 3.85 18.62 15.58
N SER A 76 4.17 19.01 14.34
CA SER A 76 5.43 19.71 14.02
C SER A 76 5.57 21.06 14.72
N LEU A 77 4.45 21.67 15.12
CA LEU A 77 4.43 22.95 15.83
C LEU A 77 4.65 22.80 17.35
N PHE A 78 4.42 21.61 17.91
CA PHE A 78 4.36 21.41 19.37
C PHE A 78 5.36 20.39 19.93
N THR A 79 5.93 19.51 19.10
CA THR A 79 6.68 18.34 19.58
C THR A 79 8.03 18.14 18.89
N GLY A 80 8.92 17.34 19.48
CA GLY A 80 10.22 16.98 18.90
C GLY A 80 10.11 15.96 17.76
N ALA A 81 11.17 15.89 16.92
CA ALA A 81 11.19 15.12 15.68
C ALA A 81 10.74 13.64 15.79
N LEU A 82 11.04 12.98 16.91
CA LEU A 82 10.65 11.58 17.13
C LEU A 82 9.11 11.42 17.24
N LEU A 83 8.47 12.28 18.02
CA LEU A 83 7.02 12.23 18.23
C LEU A 83 6.24 12.61 16.96
N GLN A 84 6.81 13.50 16.14
CA GLN A 84 6.26 13.91 14.85
C GLN A 84 6.18 12.76 13.83
N VAL A 85 6.97 11.70 14.00
CA VAL A 85 6.96 10.54 13.09
C VAL A 85 6.16 9.38 13.70
N VAL A 86 6.41 9.09 14.98
CA VAL A 86 5.81 7.91 15.64
C VAL A 86 4.30 8.04 15.79
N ILE A 87 3.80 9.19 16.28
CA ILE A 87 2.37 9.37 16.53
C ILE A 87 1.57 9.32 15.21
N PRO A 88 1.92 10.09 14.16
CA PRO A 88 1.20 10.01 12.90
C PRO A 88 1.31 8.64 12.22
N GLY A 89 2.46 7.96 12.34
CA GLY A 89 2.62 6.59 11.84
C GLY A 89 1.65 5.59 12.47
N LEU A 90 1.52 5.61 13.80
CA LEU A 90 0.56 4.75 14.51
C LEU A 90 -0.88 5.09 14.17
N THR A 91 -1.22 6.38 14.10
CA THR A 91 -2.56 6.81 13.66
C THR A 91 -2.86 6.35 12.23
N GLY A 92 -1.90 6.47 11.32
CA GLY A 92 -2.02 6.00 9.94
C GLY A 92 -2.33 4.51 9.85
N MET A 93 -1.62 3.68 10.62
CA MET A 93 -1.87 2.24 10.69
C MET A 93 -3.33 1.93 11.09
N VAL A 94 -3.84 2.60 12.14
CA VAL A 94 -5.23 2.40 12.60
C VAL A 94 -6.24 2.89 11.56
N VAL A 95 -6.01 4.07 10.97
CA VAL A 95 -6.90 4.65 9.96
C VAL A 95 -6.99 3.76 8.72
N TYR A 96 -5.86 3.27 8.21
CA TYR A 96 -5.84 2.38 7.06
C TYR A 96 -6.62 1.08 7.32
N LEU A 97 -6.41 0.48 8.50
CA LEU A 97 -7.13 -0.72 8.92
C LEU A 97 -8.64 -0.47 8.97
N VAL A 98 -9.07 0.63 9.58
CA VAL A 98 -10.50 0.98 9.63
C VAL A 98 -11.07 1.25 8.24
N CYS A 99 -10.35 1.97 7.38
CA CYS A 99 -10.78 2.28 6.02
C CYS A 99 -10.93 1.04 5.14
N ILE A 100 -9.96 0.11 5.18
CA ILE A 100 -9.98 -1.09 4.33
C ILE A 100 -11.16 -2.01 4.69
N ILE A 101 -11.50 -2.07 5.99
CA ILE A 101 -12.65 -2.84 6.49
C ILE A 101 -13.96 -2.14 6.12
N LYS A 102 -14.08 -0.83 6.36
CA LYS A 102 -15.30 -0.07 6.04
C LYS A 102 -15.62 -0.01 4.55
N LEU A 103 -14.60 0.02 3.70
CA LEU A 103 -14.78 -0.01 2.25
C LEU A 103 -15.13 -1.41 1.75
N GLY A 104 -15.08 -2.44 2.60
CA GLY A 104 -15.35 -3.82 2.22
C GLY A 104 -14.26 -4.44 1.35
N ALA A 105 -13.02 -3.94 1.43
CA ALA A 105 -11.91 -4.51 0.68
C ALA A 105 -11.45 -5.87 1.24
N VAL A 106 -11.81 -6.16 2.50
CA VAL A 106 -11.61 -7.46 3.15
C VAL A 106 -12.93 -7.87 3.78
N ARG A 107 -13.48 -9.02 3.40
CA ARG A 107 -14.71 -9.55 4.00
C ARG A 107 -14.41 -10.14 5.38
N GLU A 108 -15.41 -10.21 6.27
CA GLU A 108 -15.21 -10.82 7.61
C GLU A 108 -14.67 -12.25 7.51
N GLU A 109 -15.20 -13.04 6.58
CA GLU A 109 -14.75 -14.40 6.28
C GLU A 109 -13.28 -14.47 5.85
N GLU A 110 -12.83 -13.60 4.94
CA GLU A 110 -11.41 -13.53 4.54
C GLU A 110 -10.51 -13.10 5.69
N MET A 111 -11.05 -12.28 6.61
CA MET A 111 -10.34 -11.88 7.81
C MET A 111 -10.14 -13.07 8.77
N TYR A 112 -11.05 -14.04 8.80
CA TYR A 112 -10.85 -15.25 9.62
C TYR A 112 -9.76 -16.17 9.09
N ASP A 113 -9.52 -16.17 7.78
CA ASP A 113 -8.43 -16.93 7.14
C ASP A 113 -7.04 -16.32 7.39
N MET A 114 -6.97 -15.05 7.79
CA MET A 114 -5.72 -14.37 8.10
C MET A 114 -5.17 -14.77 9.49
N PRO A 115 -3.85 -14.95 9.64
CA PRO A 115 -3.25 -15.14 10.95
C PRO A 115 -3.58 -13.95 11.85
N MET A 116 -4.12 -14.23 13.05
CA MET A 116 -4.62 -13.23 14.01
C MET A 116 -5.90 -12.46 13.60
N GLY A 117 -6.50 -12.72 12.44
CA GLY A 117 -7.66 -11.95 11.99
C GLY A 117 -8.93 -12.18 12.82
N ALA A 118 -9.08 -13.35 13.45
CA ALA A 118 -10.14 -13.57 14.46
C ALA A 118 -10.02 -12.65 15.70
N ARG A 119 -8.81 -12.17 16.05
CA ARG A 119 -8.63 -11.16 17.10
C ARG A 119 -8.99 -9.78 16.58
N LEU A 120 -8.64 -9.49 15.33
CA LEU A 120 -8.94 -8.24 14.65
C LEU A 120 -10.47 -8.02 14.59
N VAL A 121 -11.23 -9.00 14.07
CA VAL A 121 -12.70 -8.96 13.99
C VAL A 121 -13.32 -8.69 15.36
N ARG A 122 -12.80 -9.31 16.42
CA ARG A 122 -13.27 -9.08 17.79
C ARG A 122 -13.06 -7.65 18.28
N MET A 123 -11.90 -7.05 17.99
CA MET A 123 -11.62 -5.65 18.33
C MET A 123 -12.50 -4.68 17.53
N ILE A 124 -12.74 -4.98 16.26
CA ILE A 124 -13.57 -4.18 15.36
C ILE A 124 -15.04 -4.22 15.79
N LYS A 125 -15.57 -5.40 16.11
CA LYS A 125 -16.95 -5.55 16.64
C LYS A 125 -17.11 -4.82 17.97
N ARG A 126 -16.08 -4.81 18.81
CA ARG A 126 -16.09 -4.06 20.09
C ARG A 126 -16.12 -2.55 19.90
N THR A 127 -15.61 -2.05 18.76
CA THR A 127 -15.60 -0.62 18.43
C THR A 127 -16.84 -0.20 17.63
N GLY A 128 -17.76 -1.13 17.30
CA GLY A 128 -19.00 -0.83 16.58
C GLY A 128 -18.78 -0.41 15.12
N ILE A 129 -17.63 -0.74 14.55
CA ILE A 129 -17.24 -0.34 13.19
C ILE A 129 -17.86 -1.27 12.13
N VAL A 130 -18.24 -2.50 12.54
CA VAL A 130 -18.87 -3.56 11.73
C VAL A 130 -19.93 -4.27 12.57
#